data_AF-A0A8E0RXV0-F1
#
_entry.id   AF-A0A8E0RXV0-F1
#
_cell.length_a   1.000
_cell.length_b   1.000
_cell.length_c   1.000
_cell.angle_alpha   90.00
_cell.angle_beta   90.00
_cell.angle_gamma   90.00
#
_symmetry.space_group_name_H-M   'P 1'
#
loop_
_entity.id
_entity.type
_entity.pdbx_description
1 polymer ?
#
loop_
_entity_poly.entity_id
_entity_poly.type
_entity_poly.pdbx_seq_one_letter_code
_entity_poly.pdbx_strand_id
1 'polypeptide(L)'
;MRRIEKEIKRFTRQDRQLKPISEIEGDRELMKNLQQRTRAPVDLSENELDRRALLLKEWTRNQLHVDRTELRHLKRAIAAQKRALDWLRLTSPDLYQAAIQPCATVLELSDVKDDSVSETLPISGLTGPYRTPPRIHGDRVDCPEDEYDAPDGEWIDSTPTFNYEFELERQFMAEPKKKKMEMHKSTNVPSTSEE
;
A
#
# COMPACT_ATOMS: atom_id res chain seq x y z
N MET A 1 -27.59 -26.92 6.42
CA MET A 1 -27.40 -26.00 5.28
C MET A 1 -27.60 -24.53 5.66
N ARG A 2 -28.81 -24.07 6.03
CA ARG A 2 -29.10 -22.63 6.28
C ARG A 2 -28.26 -21.89 7.34
N ARG A 3 -27.63 -22.59 8.29
CA ARG A 3 -26.79 -21.96 9.35
C ARG A 3 -25.39 -21.64 8.84
N ILE A 4 -24.79 -22.57 8.08
CA ILE A 4 -23.48 -22.39 7.44
C ILE A 4 -23.56 -21.26 6.41
N GLU A 5 -24.64 -21.20 5.63
CA GLU A 5 -24.87 -20.09 4.68
C GLU A 5 -24.96 -18.71 5.36
N LYS A 6 -25.51 -18.64 6.57
CA LYS A 6 -25.56 -17.40 7.35
C LYS A 6 -24.17 -16.99 7.84
N GLU A 7 -23.35 -17.96 8.25
CA GLU A 7 -21.97 -17.69 8.68
C GLU A 7 -21.08 -17.29 7.51
N ILE A 8 -21.21 -17.95 6.34
CA ILE A 8 -20.54 -17.52 5.09
C ILE A 8 -20.96 -16.11 4.70
N LYS A 9 -22.25 -15.76 4.84
CA LYS A 9 -22.74 -14.39 4.64
C LYS A 9 -22.19 -13.38 5.65
N ARG A 10 -21.81 -13.82 6.86
CA ARG A 10 -21.13 -12.98 7.87
C ARG A 10 -19.64 -12.83 7.53
N PHE A 11 -18.97 -13.90 7.14
CA PHE A 11 -17.57 -13.89 6.68
C PHE A 11 -17.37 -12.96 5.47
N THR A 12 -18.21 -13.10 4.44
CA THR A 12 -18.16 -12.23 3.25
C THR A 12 -18.44 -10.75 3.53
N ARG A 13 -19.00 -10.41 4.71
CA ARG A 13 -19.15 -9.01 5.16
C ARG A 13 -17.91 -8.52 5.91
N GLN A 14 -17.23 -9.41 6.64
CA GLN A 14 -16.02 -9.11 7.40
C GLN A 14 -14.79 -8.99 6.50
N ASP A 15 -14.69 -9.78 5.43
CA ASP A 15 -13.67 -9.64 4.37
C ASP A 15 -13.67 -8.24 3.71
N ARG A 16 -14.73 -7.45 3.92
CA ARG A 16 -14.83 -6.07 3.41
C ARG A 16 -14.30 -5.02 4.38
N GLN A 17 -13.89 -5.41 5.59
CA GLN A 17 -13.27 -4.47 6.52
C GLN A 17 -11.85 -4.16 6.03
N LEU A 18 -11.64 -2.91 5.63
CA LEU A 18 -10.34 -2.44 5.18
C LEU A 18 -9.41 -2.33 6.39
N LYS A 19 -8.12 -2.60 6.16
CA LYS A 19 -7.08 -2.31 7.15
C LYS A 19 -7.04 -0.80 7.40
N PRO A 20 -6.87 -0.36 8.66
CA PRO A 20 -6.75 1.06 8.96
C PRO A 20 -5.49 1.64 8.31
N ILE A 21 -5.57 2.89 7.87
CA ILE A 21 -4.44 3.63 7.26
C ILE A 21 -3.84 4.54 8.33
N SER A 22 -2.65 4.19 8.80
CA SER A 22 -1.99 4.85 9.94
C SER A 22 -1.75 6.34 9.70
N GLU A 23 -1.42 6.74 8.47
CA GLU A 23 -1.15 8.15 8.13
C GLU A 23 -2.40 9.03 8.15
N ILE A 24 -3.58 8.44 7.94
CA ILE A 24 -4.84 9.18 7.86
C ILE A 24 -5.51 9.27 9.24
N GLU A 25 -5.55 8.18 9.99
CA GLU A 25 -6.25 8.13 11.28
C GLU A 25 -5.48 8.85 12.41
N GLY A 26 -4.16 8.98 12.26
CA GLY A 26 -3.29 9.58 13.26
C GLY A 26 -3.11 8.73 14.50
N ASP A 27 -2.10 9.05 15.31
CA ASP A 27 -1.82 8.30 16.52
C ASP A 27 -2.82 8.64 17.65
N ARG A 28 -3.52 7.62 18.13
CA ARG A 28 -4.53 7.73 19.19
C ARG A 28 -3.93 8.21 20.52
N GLU A 29 -2.66 7.93 20.78
CA GLU A 29 -1.98 8.40 21.99
C GLU A 29 -1.66 9.89 21.92
N LEU A 30 -1.29 10.40 20.73
CA LEU A 30 -1.09 11.82 20.49
C LEU A 30 -2.39 12.61 20.68
N MET A 31 -3.49 12.08 20.16
CA MET A 31 -4.80 12.73 20.25
C MET A 31 -5.27 12.88 21.71
N LYS A 32 -4.98 11.92 22.58
CA LYS A 32 -5.30 12.01 24.03
C LYS A 32 -4.52 13.10 24.74
N ASN A 33 -3.26 13.32 24.36
CA ASN A 33 -2.35 14.27 25.00
C ASN A 33 -2.23 15.61 24.26
N LEU A 34 -3.13 15.88 23.30
CA LEU A 34 -3.02 17.00 22.38
C LEU A 34 -2.90 18.34 23.10
N GLN A 35 -3.69 18.56 24.15
CA GLN A 35 -3.65 19.80 24.94
C GLN A 35 -2.28 20.05 25.60
N GLN A 36 -1.58 18.99 26.02
CA GLN A 36 -0.27 19.10 26.67
C GLN A 36 0.87 19.25 25.66
N ARG A 37 0.69 18.75 24.42
CA ARG A 37 1.69 18.77 23.35
C ARG A 37 1.54 19.94 22.37
N THR A 38 0.43 20.68 22.46
CA THR A 38 0.16 21.83 21.58
C THR A 38 1.05 23.00 21.96
N ARG A 39 1.72 23.59 20.97
CA ARG A 39 2.48 24.83 21.16
C ARG A 39 1.51 26.00 21.33
N ALA A 40 1.84 26.94 22.21
CA ALA A 40 1.05 28.15 22.37
C ALA A 40 0.93 28.92 21.03
N PRO A 41 -0.23 29.54 20.74
CA PRO A 41 -0.39 30.31 19.52
C PRO A 41 0.61 31.47 19.49
N VAL A 42 1.19 31.72 18.31
CA VAL A 42 2.11 32.84 18.08
C VAL A 42 1.34 33.96 17.43
N ASP A 43 1.31 35.13 18.08
CA ASP A 43 0.74 36.34 17.50
C ASP A 43 1.67 36.87 16.41
N LEU A 44 1.12 37.03 15.21
CA LEU A 44 1.86 37.54 14.05
C LEU A 44 1.67 39.05 13.95
N SER A 45 2.74 39.76 13.61
CA SER A 45 2.65 41.19 13.31
C SER A 45 1.88 41.41 11.99
N GLU A 46 1.23 42.57 11.86
CA GLU A 46 0.48 42.94 10.66
C GLU A 46 1.35 42.88 9.40
N ASN A 47 2.59 43.37 9.48
CA ASN A 47 3.58 43.29 8.40
C ASN A 47 3.87 41.85 7.94
N GLU A 48 3.91 40.89 8.87
CA GLU A 48 4.15 39.48 8.56
C GLU A 48 2.92 38.83 7.91
N LEU A 49 1.72 39.20 8.35
CA LEU A 49 0.47 38.76 7.73
C LEU A 49 0.37 39.26 6.28
N ASP A 50 0.65 40.53 6.04
CA ASP A 50 0.65 41.13 4.71
C ASP A 50 1.70 40.49 3.80
N ARG A 51 2.91 40.25 4.32
CA ARG A 51 3.97 39.55 3.58
C ARG A 51 3.52 38.16 3.14
N ARG A 52 2.91 37.37 4.03
CA ARG A 52 2.39 36.04 3.70
C ARG A 52 1.26 36.11 2.67
N ALA A 53 0.36 37.08 2.81
CA ALA A 53 -0.74 37.27 1.87
C ALA A 53 -0.24 37.60 0.46
N LEU A 54 0.78 38.47 0.35
CA LEU A 54 1.42 38.79 -0.92
C LEU A 54 2.13 37.57 -1.52
N LEU A 55 2.89 36.83 -0.71
CA LEU A 55 3.59 35.61 -1.16
C LEU A 55 2.61 34.56 -1.69
N LEU A 56 1.47 34.36 -1.02
CA LEU A 56 0.44 33.42 -1.48
C LEU A 56 -0.21 33.86 -2.80
N LYS A 57 -0.43 35.18 -3.00
CA LYS A 57 -0.91 35.72 -4.27
C LYS A 57 0.10 35.50 -5.40
N GLU A 58 1.39 35.68 -5.13
CA GLU A 58 2.44 35.41 -6.11
C GLU A 58 2.56 33.92 -6.43
N TRP A 59 2.52 33.07 -5.42
CA TRP A 59 2.55 31.61 -5.56
C TRP A 59 1.38 31.11 -6.43
N THR A 60 0.15 31.55 -6.13
CA THR A 60 -1.03 31.17 -6.91
C THR A 60 -0.95 31.65 -8.37
N ARG A 61 -0.41 32.85 -8.61
CA ARG A 61 -0.16 33.33 -9.98
C ARG A 61 0.87 32.46 -10.70
N ASN A 62 1.93 32.05 -10.01
CA ASN A 62 2.96 31.17 -10.57
C ASN A 62 2.40 29.78 -10.89
N GLN A 63 1.68 29.16 -9.95
CA GLN A 63 1.07 27.85 -10.18
C GLN A 63 0.11 27.87 -11.38
N LEU A 64 -0.73 28.91 -11.49
CA LEU A 64 -1.61 29.08 -12.64
C LEU A 64 -0.83 29.22 -13.96
N HIS A 65 0.36 29.84 -13.93
CA HIS A 65 1.23 29.92 -15.10
C HIS A 65 1.77 28.53 -15.48
N VAL A 66 2.31 27.78 -14.50
CA VAL A 66 2.79 26.41 -14.69
C VAL A 66 1.68 25.53 -15.29
N ASP A 67 0.50 25.49 -14.68
CA ASP A 67 -0.64 24.68 -15.15
C ASP A 67 -1.03 25.03 -16.59
N ARG A 68 -1.07 26.32 -16.94
CA ARG A 68 -1.38 26.77 -18.30
C ARG A 68 -0.31 26.38 -19.31
N THR A 69 0.96 26.41 -18.92
CA THR A 69 2.07 26.00 -19.78
C THR A 69 2.04 24.49 -20.01
N GLU A 70 1.89 23.69 -18.97
CA GLU A 70 1.78 22.24 -19.05
C GLU A 70 0.59 21.83 -19.93
N LEU A 71 -0.58 22.42 -19.70
CA LEU A 71 -1.77 22.16 -20.51
C LEU A 71 -1.54 22.49 -21.99
N ARG A 72 -0.79 23.55 -22.28
CA ARG A 72 -0.42 23.92 -23.66
C ARG A 72 0.50 22.87 -24.28
N HIS A 73 1.49 22.39 -23.52
CA HIS A 73 2.41 21.34 -23.99
C HIS A 73 1.68 20.02 -24.25
N LEU A 74 0.82 19.58 -23.33
CA LEU A 74 0.00 18.38 -23.49
C LEU A 74 -0.92 18.49 -24.72
N LYS A 75 -1.63 19.62 -24.88
CA LYS A 75 -2.48 19.85 -26.06
C LYS A 75 -1.70 19.78 -27.37
N ARG A 76 -0.47 20.34 -27.38
CA ARG A 76 0.41 20.27 -28.56
C ARG A 76 0.86 18.84 -28.85
N ALA A 77 1.28 18.09 -27.84
CA ALA A 77 1.67 16.70 -27.99
C ALA A 77 0.52 15.84 -28.54
N ILE A 78 -0.68 15.98 -27.97
CA ILE A 78 -1.89 15.26 -28.43
C ILE A 78 -2.24 15.65 -29.87
N ALA A 79 -2.18 16.95 -30.22
CA ALA A 79 -2.46 17.39 -31.58
C ALA A 79 -1.43 16.86 -32.60
N ALA A 80 -0.15 16.81 -32.22
CA ALA A 80 0.90 16.25 -33.04
C ALA A 80 0.71 14.73 -33.24
N GLN A 81 0.40 14.00 -32.16
CA GLN A 81 0.10 12.57 -32.20
C GLN A 81 -1.09 12.27 -33.13
N LYS A 82 -2.20 13.02 -33.00
CA LYS A 82 -3.38 12.87 -33.86
C LYS A 82 -3.04 13.08 -35.33
N ARG A 83 -2.35 14.19 -35.65
CA ARG A 83 -1.91 14.46 -37.02
C ARG A 83 -1.04 13.34 -37.56
N ALA A 84 -0.08 12.85 -36.77
CA ALA A 84 0.78 11.74 -37.17
C ALA A 84 -0.03 10.47 -37.49
N LEU A 85 -1.04 10.15 -36.68
CA LEU A 85 -1.95 9.02 -36.92
C LEU A 85 -2.82 9.23 -38.16
N ASP A 86 -3.32 10.44 -38.41
CA ASP A 86 -4.09 10.77 -39.61
C ASP A 86 -3.23 10.57 -40.87
N TRP A 87 -1.97 11.04 -40.86
CA TRP A 87 -1.02 10.81 -41.94
C TRP A 87 -0.71 9.32 -42.11
N LEU A 88 -0.44 8.61 -41.01
CA LEU A 88 -0.13 7.17 -41.04
C LEU A 88 -1.28 6.36 -41.63
N ARG A 89 -2.53 6.74 -41.33
CA ARG A 89 -3.73 6.11 -41.88
C ARG A 89 -3.82 6.28 -43.40
N LEU A 90 -3.44 7.44 -43.92
CA LEU A 90 -3.45 7.72 -45.36
C LEU A 90 -2.31 7.01 -46.10
N THR A 91 -1.13 6.88 -45.49
CA THR A 91 0.03 6.25 -46.13
C THR A 91 0.03 4.72 -46.02
N SER A 92 -0.40 4.18 -44.87
CA SER A 92 -0.26 2.75 -44.54
C SER A 92 -1.31 2.30 -43.51
N PRO A 93 -2.44 1.71 -43.97
CA PRO A 93 -3.53 1.32 -43.07
C PRO A 93 -3.14 0.20 -42.10
N ASP A 94 -2.26 -0.73 -42.51
CA ASP A 94 -1.84 -1.86 -41.67
C ASP A 94 -1.03 -1.39 -40.45
N LEU A 95 -0.10 -0.44 -40.64
CA LEU A 95 0.66 0.16 -39.54
C LEU A 95 -0.21 1.00 -38.61
N TYR A 96 -1.23 1.67 -39.16
CA TYR A 96 -2.22 2.39 -38.35
C TYR A 96 -3.00 1.43 -37.43
N GLN A 97 -3.45 0.28 -37.97
CA GLN A 97 -4.15 -0.73 -37.16
C GLN A 97 -3.27 -1.28 -36.03
N ALA A 98 -1.97 -1.49 -36.30
CA ALA A 98 -1.00 -1.90 -35.29
C ALA A 98 -0.76 -0.82 -34.22
N ALA A 99 -0.61 0.45 -34.63
CA ALA A 99 -0.27 1.56 -33.73
C ALA A 99 -1.38 1.95 -32.73
N ILE A 100 -2.64 1.61 -33.02
CA ILE A 100 -3.79 1.91 -32.14
C ILE A 100 -4.06 0.78 -31.14
N GLN A 101 -3.49 -0.41 -31.35
CA GLN A 101 -3.66 -1.49 -30.39
C GLN A 101 -3.16 -1.03 -29.01
N PRO A 102 -3.92 -1.28 -27.93
CA PRO A 102 -3.47 -0.92 -26.60
C PRO A 102 -2.18 -1.69 -26.29
N CYS A 103 -1.21 -1.01 -25.71
CA CYS A 103 0.08 -1.62 -25.39
C CYS A 103 -0.12 -2.65 -24.26
N ALA A 104 0.21 -3.92 -24.52
CA ALA A 104 0.05 -5.01 -23.55
C ALA A 104 0.78 -4.76 -22.23
N THR A 105 1.95 -4.11 -22.27
CA THR A 105 2.74 -3.71 -21.07
C THR A 105 2.03 -2.71 -20.16
N VAL A 106 0.94 -2.09 -20.61
CA VAL A 106 0.09 -1.19 -19.79
C VAL A 106 -1.18 -1.91 -19.30
N LEU A 107 -1.55 -3.06 -19.88
CA LEU A 107 -2.79 -3.77 -19.56
C LEU A 107 -2.64 -4.94 -18.58
N GLU A 108 -1.43 -5.49 -18.40
CA GLU A 108 -1.13 -6.53 -17.39
C GLU A 108 -1.16 -6.00 -15.94
N LEU A 109 -1.71 -4.79 -15.72
CA LEU A 109 -1.82 -4.11 -14.43
C LEU A 109 -2.93 -4.66 -13.50
N SER A 110 -3.84 -5.53 -13.97
CA SER A 110 -5.05 -5.86 -13.19
C SER A 110 -5.24 -7.31 -12.74
N ASP A 111 -4.57 -8.30 -13.35
CA ASP A 111 -5.01 -9.70 -13.20
C ASP A 111 -3.94 -10.73 -12.77
N VAL A 112 -2.74 -10.33 -12.37
CA VAL A 112 -1.74 -11.31 -11.88
C VAL A 112 -1.78 -11.41 -10.35
N LYS A 113 -2.17 -12.60 -9.88
CA LYS A 113 -2.27 -13.03 -8.46
C LYS A 113 -1.07 -13.90 -8.04
N ASP A 114 0.12 -13.69 -8.59
CA ASP A 114 1.28 -14.53 -8.31
C ASP A 114 2.43 -13.74 -7.66
N ASP A 115 2.71 -14.04 -6.40
CA ASP A 115 3.65 -13.36 -5.49
C ASP A 115 5.17 -13.53 -5.82
N SER A 116 5.57 -13.85 -7.04
CA SER A 116 7.02 -14.14 -7.29
C SER A 116 7.63 -13.75 -8.62
N VAL A 117 6.97 -12.92 -9.44
CA VAL A 117 7.61 -12.34 -10.63
C VAL A 117 7.57 -10.82 -10.53
N SER A 118 8.74 -10.19 -10.49
CA SER A 118 8.89 -8.75 -10.64
C SER A 118 8.45 -8.37 -12.05
N GLU A 119 7.15 -8.19 -12.23
CA GLU A 119 6.50 -7.74 -13.44
C GLU A 119 6.84 -6.26 -13.62
N THR A 120 7.93 -6.04 -14.34
CA THR A 120 8.43 -4.71 -14.68
C THR A 120 7.41 -3.96 -15.53
N LEU A 121 6.54 -3.19 -14.87
CA LEU A 121 5.81 -2.13 -15.56
C LEU A 121 6.83 -1.21 -16.24
N PRO A 122 6.54 -0.61 -17.40
CA PRO A 122 7.39 0.44 -17.96
C PRO A 122 7.56 1.65 -17.00
N ILE A 123 6.74 1.73 -15.94
CA ILE A 123 6.79 2.73 -14.86
C ILE A 123 7.32 2.15 -13.52
N SER A 124 7.38 0.82 -13.36
CA SER A 124 7.79 0.20 -12.09
C SER A 124 9.28 0.34 -11.80
N GLY A 125 10.07 0.73 -12.80
CA GLY A 125 11.48 1.11 -12.65
C GLY A 125 11.73 2.63 -12.65
N LEU A 126 10.68 3.46 -12.71
CA LEU A 126 10.81 4.92 -12.68
C LEU A 126 10.81 5.40 -11.23
N THR A 127 12.00 5.54 -10.64
CA THR A 127 12.17 6.25 -9.37
C THR A 127 12.07 7.75 -9.61
N GLY A 128 11.46 8.47 -8.66
CA GLY A 128 11.45 9.93 -8.68
C GLY A 128 12.87 10.52 -8.68
N PRO A 129 13.04 11.77 -9.13
CA PRO A 129 14.37 12.39 -9.18
C PRO A 129 14.96 12.54 -7.77
N TYR A 130 16.23 12.18 -7.62
CA TYR A 130 16.97 12.43 -6.39
C TYR A 130 17.34 13.92 -6.24
N ARG A 131 17.45 14.40 -5.00
CA ARG A 131 17.88 15.77 -4.70
C ARG A 131 19.26 16.08 -5.25
N THR A 132 20.16 15.11 -5.19
CA THR A 132 21.51 15.16 -5.77
C THR A 132 21.70 13.93 -6.64
N PRO A 133 22.27 14.08 -7.85
CA PRO A 133 22.55 12.91 -8.68
C PRO A 133 23.54 12.00 -7.93
N PRO A 134 23.38 10.67 -8.02
CA PRO A 134 24.43 9.78 -7.57
C PRO A 134 25.70 10.04 -8.40
N ARG A 135 26.88 9.95 -7.79
CA ARG A 135 28.14 10.04 -8.53
C ARG A 135 28.35 8.71 -9.25
N ILE A 136 28.21 8.74 -10.58
CA ILE A 136 28.30 7.55 -11.43
C ILE A 136 29.77 7.29 -11.77
N HIS A 137 30.24 6.06 -11.55
CA HIS A 137 31.50 5.57 -12.14
C HIS A 137 31.18 4.43 -13.13
N GLY A 138 31.08 4.74 -14.42
CA GLY A 138 30.72 3.76 -15.46
C GLY A 138 29.24 3.37 -15.46
N ASP A 139 28.91 2.11 -15.74
CA ASP A 139 27.52 1.64 -15.92
C ASP A 139 26.84 1.16 -14.62
N ARG A 140 27.51 1.23 -13.47
CA ARG A 140 26.93 0.89 -12.15
C ARG A 140 26.81 2.14 -11.29
N VAL A 141 25.66 2.30 -10.65
CA VAL A 141 25.42 3.31 -9.60
C VAL A 141 26.05 2.80 -8.30
N ASP A 142 27.35 2.53 -8.35
CA ASP A 142 28.14 2.16 -7.19
C ASP A 142 28.93 3.43 -6.84
N CYS A 143 28.52 4.11 -5.76
CA CYS A 143 29.38 5.09 -5.11
C CYS A 143 30.74 4.41 -4.88
N PRO A 144 31.88 5.05 -5.18
CA PRO A 144 33.18 4.48 -4.82
C PRO A 144 33.15 4.14 -3.32
N GLU A 145 33.47 2.90 -2.94
CA GLU A 145 33.52 2.45 -1.54
C GLU A 145 34.39 3.40 -0.68
N ASP A 146 35.35 4.08 -1.30
CA ASP A 146 36.24 5.07 -0.69
C ASP A 146 35.55 6.39 -0.25
N GLU A 147 34.38 6.75 -0.81
CA GLU A 147 33.71 8.04 -0.55
C GLU A 147 32.49 7.92 0.39
N TYR A 148 31.80 6.77 0.38
CA TYR A 148 30.70 6.49 1.31
C TYR A 148 30.57 4.99 1.60
N ASP A 149 31.04 4.59 2.78
CA ASP A 149 30.78 3.28 3.36
C ASP A 149 29.49 3.36 4.18
N ALA A 150 28.42 2.71 3.70
CA ALA A 150 27.15 2.70 4.41
C ALA A 150 27.31 1.87 5.70
N PRO A 151 26.86 2.37 6.85
CA PRO A 151 26.95 1.59 8.09
C PRO A 151 26.16 0.29 7.96
N ASP A 152 26.77 -0.83 8.35
CA ASP A 152 26.11 -2.12 8.38
C ASP A 152 24.93 -2.09 9.36
N GLY A 153 23.82 -2.71 8.96
CA GLY A 153 22.57 -2.68 9.72
C GLY A 153 21.54 -3.67 9.16
N GLU A 154 20.77 -4.26 10.08
CA GLU A 154 19.70 -5.19 9.72
C GLU A 154 18.39 -4.45 9.50
N TRP A 155 17.68 -4.80 8.42
CA TRP A 155 16.33 -4.32 8.17
C TRP A 155 15.31 -5.25 8.84
N ILE A 156 14.58 -4.75 9.82
CA ILE A 156 13.53 -5.49 10.53
C ILE A 156 12.17 -4.92 10.11
N ASP A 157 11.36 -5.75 9.47
CA ASP A 157 9.98 -5.39 9.15
C ASP A 157 9.15 -5.29 10.44
N SER A 158 8.63 -4.09 10.71
CA SER A 158 7.79 -3.78 11.87
C SER A 158 6.36 -3.41 11.47
N THR A 159 5.95 -3.74 10.25
CA THR A 159 4.59 -3.46 9.75
C THR A 159 3.53 -4.14 10.64
N PRO A 160 2.56 -3.39 11.18
CA PRO A 160 1.53 -3.97 12.04
C PRO A 160 0.67 -4.98 11.27
N THR A 161 0.60 -6.21 11.79
CA THR A 161 -0.27 -7.25 11.24
C THR A 161 -1.66 -7.14 11.86
N PHE A 162 -2.66 -6.88 11.03
CA PHE A 162 -4.06 -6.80 11.45
C PHE A 162 -4.75 -8.14 11.18
N ASN A 163 -4.83 -8.97 12.22
CA ASN A 163 -5.59 -10.22 12.20
C ASN A 163 -7.00 -9.96 12.74
N TYR A 164 -8.02 -10.31 11.96
CA TYR A 164 -9.39 -10.25 12.43
C TYR A 164 -9.74 -11.60 13.07
N GLU A 165 -9.64 -11.68 14.40
CA GLU A 165 -10.03 -12.90 15.11
C GLU A 165 -11.56 -13.06 15.10
N PHE A 166 -12.00 -14.25 14.70
CA PHE A 166 -13.39 -14.65 14.72
C PHE A 166 -13.55 -15.76 15.76
N GLU A 167 -14.32 -15.50 16.82
CA GLU A 167 -14.76 -16.57 17.71
C GLU A 167 -15.90 -17.35 17.04
N LEU A 168 -15.63 -18.58 16.61
CA LEU A 168 -16.68 -19.55 16.27
C LEU A 168 -17.50 -19.82 17.52
N GLU A 169 -18.82 -19.58 17.46
CA GLU A 169 -19.69 -19.91 18.59
C GLU A 169 -19.48 -21.38 18.99
N ARG A 170 -19.35 -21.62 20.30
CA ARG A 170 -19.05 -22.95 20.89
C ARG A 170 -19.97 -24.07 20.38
N GLN A 171 -21.17 -23.73 19.93
CA GLN A 171 -22.17 -24.63 19.36
C GLN A 171 -21.75 -25.25 18.01
N PHE A 172 -20.73 -24.70 17.35
CA PHE A 172 -20.13 -25.21 16.12
C PHE A 172 -18.82 -25.99 16.37
N MET A 173 -18.29 -25.97 17.59
CA MET A 173 -17.15 -26.80 17.98
C MET A 173 -17.66 -28.23 18.21
N ALA A 174 -17.15 -29.18 17.45
CA ALA A 174 -17.45 -30.59 17.69
C ALA A 174 -16.81 -31.02 19.02
N GLU A 175 -17.59 -31.10 20.09
CA GLU A 175 -17.09 -31.69 21.34
C GLU A 175 -16.73 -33.17 21.08
N PRO A 176 -15.50 -33.61 21.37
CA PRO A 176 -15.14 -35.01 21.22
C PRO A 176 -16.02 -35.83 22.17
N LYS A 177 -16.84 -36.73 21.60
CA LYS A 177 -17.75 -37.58 22.38
C LYS A 177 -16.95 -38.34 23.44
N LYS A 178 -17.15 -38.01 24.72
CA LYS A 178 -16.57 -38.76 25.83
C LYS A 178 -17.13 -40.19 25.81
N LYS A 179 -16.30 -41.16 25.45
CA LYS A 179 -16.63 -42.58 25.52
C LYS A 179 -16.77 -42.95 27.01
N LYS A 180 -17.96 -43.39 27.45
CA LYS A 180 -18.16 -43.90 28.81
C LYS A 180 -17.25 -45.11 29.02
N MET A 181 -16.34 -45.03 29.98
CA MET A 181 -15.57 -46.17 30.47
C MET A 181 -16.45 -46.94 31.46
N GLU A 182 -16.86 -48.16 31.11
CA GLU A 182 -17.50 -49.07 32.06
C GLU A 182 -16.41 -49.74 32.90
N MET A 183 -16.40 -49.44 34.20
CA MET A 183 -15.49 -50.05 35.18
C MET A 183 -16.10 -51.35 35.69
N HIS A 184 -15.59 -52.49 35.25
CA HIS A 184 -15.89 -53.77 35.89
C HIS A 184 -15.15 -53.86 37.23
N LYS A 185 -15.92 -54.07 38.31
CA LYS A 185 -15.42 -54.18 39.69
C LYS A 185 -14.84 -55.59 39.90
N SER A 186 -13.52 -55.72 39.94
CA SER A 186 -12.87 -56.92 40.46
C SER A 186 -12.84 -56.88 41.99
N THR A 187 -13.35 -57.95 42.59
CA THR A 187 -13.38 -58.21 44.04
C THR A 187 -11.99 -58.45 44.58
N ASN A 188 -11.62 -57.72 45.63
CA ASN A 188 -10.36 -57.83 46.35
C ASN A 188 -10.53 -58.81 47.53
N VAL A 189 -9.67 -59.83 47.63
CA VAL A 189 -9.56 -60.72 48.80
C VAL A 189 -8.28 -60.36 49.57
N PRO A 190 -8.31 -60.19 50.90
CA PRO A 190 -7.18 -59.61 51.64
C PRO A 190 -6.26 -60.62 52.34
N SER A 191 -5.07 -60.08 52.65
CA SER A 191 -4.17 -60.33 53.80
C SER A 191 -3.34 -61.62 53.88
N THR A 192 -2.02 -61.42 53.96
CA THR A 192 -1.05 -61.83 55.02
C THR A 192 0.29 -61.15 54.69
N SER A 193 0.81 -60.15 55.43
CA SER A 193 1.53 -60.14 56.72
C SER A 193 2.93 -60.77 56.70
N GLU A 194 3.86 -60.09 57.39
CA GLU A 194 5.24 -60.43 57.84
C GLU A 194 6.26 -59.41 57.28
N GLU A 195 6.58 -58.38 58.07
CA GLU A 195 7.67 -58.29 59.08
C GLU A 195 9.06 -58.12 58.46
#